data_AF-A0A6V7HUQ4-F1
#
_entry.id   AF-A0A6V7HUQ4-F1
#
_cell.length_a   1.000
_cell.length_b   1.000
_cell.length_c   1.000
_cell.angle_alpha   90.00
_cell.angle_beta   90.00
_cell.angle_gamma   90.00
#
_symmetry.space_group_name_H-M   'P 1'
#
loop_
_entity.id
_entity.type
_entity.pdbx_description
1 polymer ?
#
loop_
_entity_poly.entity_id
_entity_poly.type
_entity_poly.pdbx_seq_one_letter_code
_entity_poly.pdbx_strand_id
1 'polypeptide(L)' 'YWLQVWEASWKQCHFRNLPRWLQDNDFLHAGHRPPLPSFYACFKSIFRIHTETGNIWTHLL' A
#
# COMPACT_ATOMS: atom_id res chain seq x y z
N TYR A 1 5.35 -18.16 16.49
CA TYR A 1 6.45 -17.24 16.16
C TYR A 1 6.43 -16.73 14.71
N TRP A 2 5.98 -17.49 13.70
CA TRP A 2 5.90 -17.00 12.30
C TRP A 2 4.68 -16.13 11.96
N LEU A 3 3.56 -16.31 12.68
CA LEU A 3 2.31 -15.58 12.40
C LEU A 3 2.36 -14.08 12.76
N GLN A 4 3.18 -13.69 13.75
CA GLN A 4 3.33 -12.28 14.16
C GLN A 4 4.01 -11.40 13.10
N VAL A 5 4.83 -11.99 12.22
CA VAL A 5 5.47 -11.25 11.11
C VAL A 5 4.45 -10.92 10.00
N TRP A 6 3.39 -11.73 9.88
CA TRP A 6 2.34 -11.62 8.87
C TRP A 6 1.09 -10.85 9.33
N GLU A 7 1.01 -10.45 10.60
CA GLU A 7 0.05 -9.42 11.00
C GLU A 7 0.48 -8.09 10.36
N ALA A 8 -0.03 -7.89 9.15
CA ALA A 8 0.14 -6.69 8.37
C ALA A 8 -0.19 -5.48 9.27
N SER A 9 0.82 -4.64 9.58
CA SER A 9 0.66 -3.43 10.40
C SER A 9 -0.37 -2.44 9.86
N TRP A 10 -0.91 -2.67 8.66
CA TRP A 10 -1.97 -1.88 8.04
C TRP A 10 -2.80 -2.73 7.08
N LYS A 11 -4.10 -2.42 6.99
CA LYS A 11 -5.05 -3.00 6.03
C LYS A 11 -5.21 -2.07 4.83
N GLN A 12 -5.43 -2.65 3.66
CA GLN A 12 -5.77 -1.86 2.47
C GLN A 12 -7.09 -1.14 2.66
N CYS A 13 -7.25 -0.01 1.98
CA CYS A 13 -8.45 0.82 2.08
C CYS A 13 -9.08 1.08 0.71
N HIS A 14 -10.34 1.48 0.74
CA HIS A 14 -11.09 1.92 -0.43
C HIS A 14 -10.65 3.33 -0.85
N PHE A 15 -10.71 3.66 -2.13
CA PHE A 15 -10.29 4.95 -2.71
C PHE A 15 -10.89 6.16 -1.97
N ARG A 16 -12.19 6.09 -1.68
CA ARG A 16 -12.93 7.14 -0.95
C ARG A 16 -12.42 7.40 0.47
N ASN A 17 -11.69 6.45 1.06
CA ASN A 17 -11.13 6.57 2.41
C ASN A 17 -9.69 7.11 2.39
N LEU A 18 -9.10 7.30 1.20
CA LEU A 18 -7.80 7.92 1.05
C LEU A 18 -7.89 9.42 1.31
N PRO A 19 -6.83 10.05 1.84
CA PRO A 19 -6.75 11.49 1.83
C PRO A 19 -6.66 12.00 0.39
N ARG A 20 -7.12 13.23 0.15
CA ARG A 20 -7.26 13.81 -1.20
C ARG A 20 -5.96 13.81 -2.02
N TRP A 21 -4.81 13.94 -1.37
CA TRP A 21 -3.49 13.92 -2.03
C TRP A 21 -3.06 12.53 -2.53
N LEU A 22 -3.77 11.47 -2.12
CA LEU A 22 -3.51 10.09 -2.51
C LEU A 22 -4.64 9.53 -3.41
N GLN A 23 -5.63 10.35 -3.75
CA GLN A 23 -6.74 10.02 -4.65
C GLN A 23 -6.41 10.44 -6.09
N ASP A 24 -5.50 9.72 -6.72
CA ASP A 24 -4.98 10.04 -8.06
C ASP A 24 -5.87 9.53 -9.20
N ASN A 25 -6.33 8.28 -9.10
CA ASN A 25 -7.10 7.58 -10.12
C ASN A 25 -8.36 6.94 -9.49
N ASP A 26 -9.51 7.53 -9.76
CA ASP A 26 -10.80 7.11 -9.21
C ASP A 26 -11.35 5.80 -9.80
N PHE A 27 -10.77 5.28 -10.88
CA PHE A 27 -11.06 3.94 -11.40
C PHE A 27 -10.43 2.82 -10.55
N LEU A 28 -9.43 3.13 -9.74
CA LEU A 28 -8.85 2.19 -8.78
C LEU A 28 -9.65 2.23 -7.49
N HIS A 29 -10.68 1.38 -7.34
CA HIS A 29 -11.62 1.54 -6.23
C HIS A 29 -11.09 1.02 -4.88
N ALA A 30 -10.23 -0.01 -4.87
CA ALA A 30 -9.79 -0.70 -3.66
C ALA A 30 -8.35 -1.19 -3.75
N GLY A 31 -7.82 -1.71 -2.64
CA GLY A 31 -6.46 -2.26 -2.59
C GLY A 31 -5.38 -1.21 -2.32
N HIS A 32 -5.78 0.02 -1.96
CA HIS A 32 -4.85 1.12 -1.70
C HIS A 32 -4.16 0.99 -0.35
N ARG A 33 -2.92 1.46 -0.28
CA ARG A 33 -2.22 1.66 0.99
C ARG A 33 -2.83 2.86 1.72
N PRO A 34 -3.13 2.78 3.03
CA PRO A 34 -3.41 3.98 3.80
C PRO A 34 -2.13 4.83 3.93
N PRO A 35 -2.23 6.08 4.40
CA PRO A 35 -1.05 6.89 4.72
C PRO A 35 -0.15 6.17 5.74
N LEU A 36 1.09 5.94 5.35
CA LEU A 36 2.10 5.30 6.21
C LEU A 36 3.11 6.37 6.66
N PRO A 37 3.00 6.90 7.90
CA PRO A 37 3.94 7.90 8.41
C PRO A 37 5.27 7.25 8.85
N SER A 38 5.82 6.35 8.04
CA SER A 38 7.06 5.63 8.33
C SER A 38 7.70 5.13 7.02
N PHE A 39 8.90 5.61 6.72
CA PHE A 39 9.68 5.13 5.59
C PHE A 39 9.92 3.62 5.66
N TYR A 40 10.20 3.08 6.85
CA TYR A 40 10.40 1.65 7.03
C TYR A 40 9.13 0.84 6.67
N ALA A 41 7.94 1.33 7.04
CA ALA A 41 6.68 0.71 6.62
C ALA A 41 6.45 0.80 5.10
N CYS A 42 6.83 1.93 4.48
CA CYS A 42 6.78 2.10 3.03
C CYS A 42 7.72 1.12 2.30
N PHE A 43 8.98 0.98 2.72
CA PHE A 43 9.91 0.02 2.12
C PHE A 43 9.43 -1.43 2.29
N LYS A 44 8.91 -1.79 3.47
CA LYS A 44 8.31 -3.13 3.67
C LYS A 44 7.10 -3.38 2.77
N SER A 45 6.39 -2.34 2.33
CA SER A 45 5.23 -2.51 1.45
C SER A 45 5.59 -2.96 0.03
N ILE A 46 6.85 -2.83 -0.41
CA ILE A 46 7.31 -3.32 -1.72
C ILE A 46 7.01 -4.82 -1.89
N PHE A 47 7.06 -5.59 -0.80
CA PHE A 47 6.78 -7.03 -0.77
C PHE A 47 5.31 -7.37 -0.46
N ARG A 48 4.40 -6.39 -0.48
CA ARG A 48 2.96 -6.57 -0.28
C ARG A 48 2.20 -6.22 -1.56
N ILE A 49 1.06 -6.87 -1.76
CA ILE A 49 0.15 -6.58 -2.88
C ILE A 49 -0.71 -5.37 -2.53
N HIS A 50 -0.69 -4.36 -3.39
CA HIS A 50 -1.53 -3.16 -3.41
C HIS A 50 -1.46 -2.50 -4.80
N THR A 51 -2.22 -1.43 -5.02
CA THR A 51 -2.26 -0.72 -6.32
C THR A 51 -0.87 -0.37 -6.87
N GLU A 52 0.02 0.14 -6.02
CA GLU A 52 1.37 0.52 -6.44
C GLU A 52 2.38 -0.62 -6.61
N THR A 53 2.02 -1.90 -6.37
CA THR A 53 3.01 -3.00 -6.44
C THR A 53 3.60 -3.10 -7.83
N GLY A 54 2.78 -3.11 -8.89
CA GLY A 54 3.26 -3.15 -10.27
C GLY A 54 4.14 -1.95 -10.63
N ASN A 55 3.72 -0.75 -10.25
CA ASN A 55 4.47 0.50 -10.51
C ASN A 55 5.86 0.48 -9.87
N ILE A 56 5.99 -0.07 -8.66
CA ILE A 56 7.31 -0.18 -8.01
C ILE A 56 8.18 -1.21 -8.73
N TRP A 57 7.69 -2.44 -8.94
CA TRP A 57 8.51 -3.53 -9.46
C TRP A 57 8.94 -3.32 -10.91
N THR A 58 8.12 -2.66 -11.74
CA THR A 58 8.45 -2.39 -13.15
C THR A 58 9.54 -1.35 -13.35
N HIS A 59 9.80 -0.49 -12.36
CA HIS A 59 10.87 0.52 -12.42
C HIS A 59 12.06 0.20 -11.49
N LEU A 60 11.93 -0.82 -10.64
CA LEU A 60 13.03 -1.34 -9.81
C LEU A 60 13.91 -2.34 -10.58
N LEU A 61 13.36 -2.98 -11.61
CA LEU A 61 14.02 -3.90 -12.53
C LEU A 61 14.31 -3.18 -13.86
#